data_AF-A0A563CH06-F1
#
_entry.id   AF-A0A563CH06-F1
#
_cell.length_a   1.000
_cell.length_b   1.000
_cell.length_c   1.000
_cell.angle_alpha   90.00
_cell.angle_beta   90.00
_cell.angle_gamma   90.00
#
_symmetry.space_group_name_H-M   'P 1'
#
loop_
_entity.id
_entity.type
_entity.pdbx_description
1 polymer ?
#
loop_
_entity_poly.entity_id
_entity_poly.type
_entity_poly.pdbx_seq_one_letter_code
_entity_poly.pdbx_strand_id
1 'polypeptide(L)'
;MGNKQKGFTIIEVILFVAISGLLTSMLMVGVSMSINRQQYRDSVQSYAGFLRNEYSKVVNVENERSKGTCPIEGSDGRAETLRGQSDCVIVGRYITTEGSLGSTDGNLYKTYPVYAYRSDKGSAWTYKRGAESDKYIVNWQAKTRFSNQAKDSAYISILMYRHPETGQLDIRTDTSRFGDNLTDFVNNKNSAGVVQSAGEQRQQREICVYDDGWMPGERLSIFLRSHAGSADAVFIGNATGGCADA
;
A
#
# COMPACT_ATOMS: atom_id res chain seq x y z
N MET A 1 -12.01 -35.37 67.13
CA MET A 1 -11.91 -34.27 66.14
C MET A 1 -10.50 -33.69 66.19
N GLY A 2 -9.85 -33.54 65.04
CA GLY A 2 -8.57 -32.83 64.93
C GLY A 2 -7.65 -33.40 63.86
N ASN A 3 -7.98 -33.19 62.58
CA ASN A 3 -7.02 -33.45 61.50
C ASN A 3 -5.86 -32.45 61.62
N LYS A 4 -4.64 -32.94 61.89
CA LYS A 4 -3.42 -32.12 61.84
C LYS A 4 -3.20 -31.69 60.38
N GLN A 5 -3.43 -30.42 60.07
CA GLN A 5 -3.03 -29.82 58.79
C GLN A 5 -1.49 -29.79 58.75
N LYS A 6 -0.89 -30.56 57.84
CA LYS A 6 0.55 -30.48 57.55
C LYS A 6 0.80 -29.19 56.76
N GLY A 7 1.61 -28.29 57.30
CA GLY A 7 2.06 -27.09 56.59
C GLY A 7 3.11 -27.40 55.53
N PHE A 8 3.19 -26.57 54.49
CA PHE A 8 4.21 -26.65 53.44
C PHE A 8 5.59 -26.27 53.96
N THR A 9 6.63 -26.95 53.47
CA THR A 9 8.01 -26.62 53.82
C THR A 9 8.52 -25.44 52.96
N ILE A 10 9.46 -24.66 53.49
CA ILE A 10 10.04 -23.52 52.75
C ILE A 10 10.64 -23.96 51.41
N ILE A 11 11.28 -25.13 51.36
CA ILE A 11 11.87 -25.67 50.13
C ILE A 11 10.81 -26.00 49.05
N GLU A 12 9.65 -26.51 49.47
CA GLU A 12 8.53 -26.82 48.57
C GLU A 12 7.89 -25.55 48.00
N VAL A 13 7.74 -24.50 48.83
CA VAL A 13 7.25 -23.20 48.39
C VAL A 13 8.21 -22.56 47.38
N ILE A 14 9.52 -22.58 47.65
CA ILE A 14 10.52 -22.03 46.72
C ILE A 14 10.55 -22.80 45.41
N LEU A 15 10.47 -24.15 45.46
CA LEU A 15 10.43 -24.99 44.26
C LEU A 15 9.17 -24.70 43.43
N PHE A 16 8.01 -24.58 44.08
CA PHE A 16 6.76 -24.26 43.39
C PHE A 16 6.81 -22.88 42.74
N VAL A 17 7.34 -21.86 43.42
CA VAL A 17 7.52 -20.51 42.87
C VAL A 17 8.51 -20.51 41.71
N ALA A 18 9.62 -21.24 41.82
CA ALA A 18 10.62 -21.34 40.75
C ALA A 18 10.05 -21.98 39.48
N ILE A 19 9.31 -23.09 39.62
CA ILE A 19 8.67 -23.78 38.49
C ILE A 19 7.55 -22.90 37.91
N SER A 20 6.70 -22.33 38.76
CA SER A 20 5.62 -21.43 38.31
C SER A 20 6.16 -20.19 37.59
N GLY A 21 7.26 -19.62 38.09
CA GLY A 21 7.96 -18.50 37.45
C GLY A 21 8.51 -18.89 36.08
N LEU A 22 9.21 -20.03 35.98
CA LEU A 22 9.76 -20.53 34.72
C LEU A 22 8.66 -20.82 33.69
N LEU A 23 7.56 -21.46 34.09
CA LEU A 23 6.41 -21.71 33.23
C LEU A 23 5.76 -20.39 32.76
N THR A 24 5.62 -19.42 33.65
CA THR A 24 5.06 -18.10 33.30
C THR A 24 5.95 -17.37 32.30
N SER A 25 7.28 -17.39 32.50
CA SER A 25 8.23 -16.79 31.55
C SER A 25 8.16 -17.44 30.17
N MET A 26 8.07 -18.78 30.11
CA MET A 26 7.91 -19.49 28.83
C MET A 26 6.60 -19.14 28.12
N LEU A 27 5.49 -19.01 28.87
CA LEU A 27 4.22 -18.58 28.31
C LEU A 27 4.29 -17.15 27.75
N MET A 28 4.93 -16.22 28.46
CA MET A 28 5.09 -14.84 27.98
C MET A 28 5.87 -14.76 26.66
N VAL A 29 6.94 -15.56 26.52
CA VAL A 29 7.70 -15.66 25.26
C VAL A 29 6.80 -16.18 24.14
N GLY A 30 6.05 -17.27 24.37
CA GLY A 30 5.13 -17.82 23.38
C GLY A 30 4.02 -16.85 22.96
N VAL A 31 3.46 -16.09 23.91
CA VAL A 31 2.45 -15.06 23.63
C VAL A 31 3.03 -13.94 22.77
N SER A 32 4.24 -13.45 23.09
CA SER A 32 4.91 -12.41 22.29
C SER A 32 5.13 -12.86 20.84
N MET A 33 5.57 -14.10 20.62
CA MET A 33 5.75 -14.66 19.28
C MET A 33 4.44 -14.75 18.50
N SER A 34 3.36 -15.20 19.16
CA SER A 34 2.03 -15.29 18.54
C SER A 34 1.49 -13.92 18.16
N ILE A 35 1.66 -12.91 19.03
CA ILE A 35 1.23 -11.54 18.76
C ILE A 35 1.96 -10.99 17.54
N ASN A 36 3.28 -11.10 17.47
CA ASN A 36 4.05 -10.58 16.34
C ASN A 36 3.61 -11.20 15.01
N ARG A 37 3.33 -12.51 14.98
CA ARG A 37 2.81 -13.18 13.78
C ARG A 37 1.42 -12.70 13.39
N GLN A 38 0.56 -12.41 14.36
CA GLN A 38 -0.78 -11.86 14.11
C GLN A 38 -0.71 -10.43 13.59
N GLN A 39 0.09 -9.56 14.22
CA GLN A 39 0.33 -8.19 13.79
C GLN A 39 0.87 -8.14 12.36
N TYR A 40 1.80 -9.05 12.03
CA TYR A 40 2.30 -9.16 10.67
C TYR A 40 1.20 -9.50 9.66
N ARG A 41 0.45 -10.58 9.92
CA ARG A 41 -0.63 -11.01 9.03
C ARG A 41 -1.70 -9.93 8.87
N ASP A 42 -2.05 -9.26 9.96
CA ASP A 42 -3.00 -8.14 9.92
C ASP A 42 -2.47 -6.97 9.07
N SER A 43 -1.20 -6.60 9.21
CA SER A 43 -0.57 -5.56 8.38
C SER A 43 -0.63 -5.89 6.90
N VAL A 44 -0.27 -7.13 6.53
CA VAL A 44 -0.32 -7.60 5.14
C VAL A 44 -1.75 -7.60 4.59
N GLN A 45 -2.71 -8.11 5.37
CA GLN A 45 -4.11 -8.19 4.93
C GLN A 45 -4.76 -6.80 4.82
N SER A 46 -4.53 -5.93 5.80
CA SER A 46 -5.00 -4.54 5.81
C SER A 46 -4.45 -3.76 4.62
N TYR A 47 -3.15 -3.87 4.35
CA TYR A 47 -2.53 -3.14 3.24
C TYR A 47 -2.97 -3.67 1.87
N ALA A 48 -3.11 -4.99 1.71
CA ALA A 48 -3.72 -5.56 0.50
C ALA A 48 -5.18 -5.10 0.33
N GLY A 49 -5.95 -5.05 1.42
CA GLY A 49 -7.33 -4.54 1.44
C GLY A 49 -7.42 -3.09 0.97
N PHE A 50 -6.51 -2.23 1.45
CA PHE A 50 -6.40 -0.83 1.01
C PHE A 50 -6.17 -0.73 -0.51
N LEU A 51 -5.16 -1.43 -1.05
CA LEU A 51 -4.87 -1.41 -2.49
C LEU A 51 -6.04 -1.93 -3.33
N ARG A 52 -6.74 -2.98 -2.85
CA ARG A 52 -7.94 -3.51 -3.51
C ARG A 52 -9.09 -2.52 -3.51
N ASN A 53 -9.29 -1.80 -2.40
CA ASN A 53 -10.32 -0.78 -2.29
C ASN A 53 -10.08 0.36 -3.30
N GLU A 54 -8.84 0.87 -3.37
CA GLU A 54 -8.48 1.89 -4.35
C GLU A 54 -8.62 1.39 -5.79
N TYR A 55 -8.25 0.14 -6.08
CA TYR A 55 -8.49 -0.46 -7.39
C TYR A 55 -9.99 -0.57 -7.73
N SER A 56 -10.83 -0.96 -6.76
CA SER A 56 -12.28 -1.06 -6.94
C SER A 56 -12.90 0.28 -7.36
N LYS A 57 -12.42 1.40 -6.79
CA LYS A 57 -12.84 2.77 -7.19
C LYS A 57 -12.42 3.14 -8.62
N VAL A 58 -11.43 2.48 -9.19
CA VAL A 58 -11.01 2.64 -10.60
C VAL A 58 -11.89 1.81 -11.53
N VAL A 59 -12.20 0.56 -11.15
CA VAL A 59 -13.08 -0.32 -11.93
C VAL A 59 -14.50 0.24 -11.96
N ASN A 60 -15.04 0.58 -10.78
CA ASN A 60 -16.32 1.23 -10.60
C ASN A 60 -16.07 2.72 -10.43
N VAL A 61 -15.80 3.43 -11.54
CA VAL A 61 -15.37 4.84 -11.54
C VAL A 61 -16.19 5.67 -10.56
N GLU A 62 -15.60 5.94 -9.40
CA GLU A 62 -16.25 6.66 -8.32
C GLU A 62 -15.68 8.08 -8.24
N ASN A 63 -16.54 9.04 -8.56
CA ASN A 63 -16.29 10.44 -8.23
C ASN A 63 -16.87 10.66 -6.83
N GLU A 64 -16.03 10.87 -5.82
CA GLU A 64 -16.48 11.10 -4.44
C GLU A 64 -16.92 12.56 -4.23
N ARG A 65 -16.53 13.49 -5.12
CA ARG A 65 -16.77 14.95 -4.96
C ARG A 65 -18.12 15.39 -5.50
N SER A 66 -18.85 16.21 -4.75
CA SER A 66 -20.12 16.82 -5.18
C SER A 66 -19.94 17.97 -6.17
N LYS A 67 -18.87 18.76 -6.01
CA LYS A 67 -18.42 19.84 -6.87
C LYS A 67 -16.90 19.87 -6.93
N GLY A 68 -16.34 20.34 -8.03
CA GLY A 68 -14.90 20.53 -8.13
C GLY A 68 -14.45 21.21 -9.41
N THR A 69 -13.19 21.63 -9.39
CA THR A 69 -12.49 22.19 -10.54
C THR A 69 -11.61 21.11 -11.15
N CYS A 70 -11.56 21.03 -12.48
CA CYS A 70 -10.56 20.21 -13.15
C CYS A 70 -9.16 20.78 -12.91
N PRO A 71 -8.18 19.96 -12.46
CA PRO A 71 -6.81 20.43 -12.20
C PRO A 71 -5.97 20.63 -13.49
N ILE A 72 -6.51 20.30 -14.66
CA ILE A 72 -5.82 20.40 -15.95
C ILE A 72 -6.05 21.80 -16.54
N GLU A 73 -4.96 22.46 -16.92
CA GLU A 73 -5.03 23.79 -17.54
C GLU A 73 -5.47 23.63 -18.99
N GLY A 74 -6.39 24.48 -19.46
CA GLY A 74 -6.94 24.41 -20.82
C GLY A 74 -8.26 23.64 -20.96
N SER A 75 -8.72 22.92 -19.92
CA SER A 75 -10.12 22.48 -19.82
C SER A 75 -11.03 23.67 -19.40
N ASP A 76 -12.28 23.43 -18.94
CA ASP A 76 -13.20 24.40 -18.28
C ASP A 76 -12.63 25.09 -17.01
N GLY A 77 -11.31 25.11 -16.87
CA GLY A 77 -10.50 25.57 -15.78
C GLY A 77 -10.99 26.89 -15.22
N ARG A 78 -11.26 26.82 -13.91
CA ARG A 78 -11.52 27.88 -12.91
C ARG A 78 -12.95 27.99 -12.42
N ALA A 79 -13.94 27.37 -13.08
CA ALA A 79 -15.30 27.29 -12.53
C ALA A 79 -15.51 25.96 -11.78
N GLU A 80 -16.10 26.02 -10.58
CA GLU A 80 -16.59 24.81 -9.93
C GLU A 80 -17.76 24.24 -10.75
N THR A 81 -17.61 23.01 -11.22
CA THR A 81 -18.66 22.30 -11.96
C THR A 81 -19.30 21.23 -11.09
N LEU A 82 -20.58 20.94 -11.36
CA LEU A 82 -21.25 19.78 -10.79
C LEU A 82 -20.70 18.48 -11.43
N ARG A 83 -20.90 17.35 -10.77
CA ARG A 83 -20.52 16.03 -11.32
C ARG A 83 -21.08 15.86 -12.74
N GLY A 84 -20.21 15.51 -13.68
CA GLY A 84 -20.58 15.25 -15.07
C GLY A 84 -20.71 16.47 -15.97
N GLN A 85 -20.38 17.68 -15.50
CA GLN A 85 -20.46 18.92 -16.28
C GLN A 85 -19.08 19.50 -16.67
N SER A 86 -17.99 18.82 -16.31
CA SER A 86 -16.63 19.21 -16.71
C SER A 86 -16.15 18.41 -17.91
N ASP A 87 -15.30 19.03 -18.73
CA ASP A 87 -14.56 18.38 -19.82
C ASP A 87 -13.56 17.31 -19.36
N CYS A 88 -13.17 17.32 -18.09
CA CYS A 88 -12.26 16.33 -17.54
C CYS A 88 -13.00 15.10 -17.00
N VAL A 89 -12.41 13.94 -17.23
CA VAL A 89 -12.93 12.66 -16.75
C VAL A 89 -12.01 12.07 -15.67
N ILE A 90 -12.61 11.47 -14.63
CA ILE A 90 -11.84 10.72 -13.64
C ILE A 90 -11.56 9.34 -14.22
N VAL A 91 -10.28 9.00 -14.30
CA VAL A 91 -9.82 7.76 -14.93
C VAL A 91 -9.15 6.80 -13.95
N GLY A 92 -8.76 7.26 -12.76
CA GLY A 92 -7.96 6.39 -11.90
C GLY A 92 -7.65 6.93 -10.51
N ARG A 93 -6.71 6.25 -9.87
CA ARG A 93 -6.14 6.56 -8.57
C ARG A 93 -4.61 6.49 -8.66
N TYR A 94 -3.96 7.54 -8.17
CA TYR A 94 -2.52 7.60 -7.97
C TYR A 94 -2.25 7.46 -6.48
N ILE A 95 -1.47 6.45 -6.12
CA ILE A 95 -1.11 6.11 -4.75
C ILE A 95 0.39 6.33 -4.63
N THR A 96 0.81 7.10 -3.65
CA THR A 96 2.23 7.31 -3.38
C THR A 96 2.52 7.28 -1.90
N THR A 97 3.71 6.79 -1.57
CA THR A 97 4.26 6.95 -0.22
C THR A 97 4.46 8.42 0.13
N GLU A 98 4.27 8.75 1.40
CA GLU A 98 4.58 10.05 1.98
C GLU A 98 5.77 9.94 2.94
N GLY A 99 6.71 10.87 2.84
CA GLY A 99 7.86 11.01 3.74
C GLY A 99 8.71 12.20 3.28
N SER A 100 9.42 12.88 4.19
CA SER A 100 10.35 13.95 3.79
C SER A 100 11.39 13.44 2.78
N LEU A 101 11.94 14.31 1.93
CA LEU A 101 13.12 13.98 1.12
C LEU A 101 14.24 13.49 2.04
N GLY A 102 14.70 12.24 1.87
CA GLY A 102 15.65 11.59 2.79
C GLY A 102 15.05 10.95 4.05
N SER A 103 13.75 11.10 4.30
CA SER A 103 13.03 10.29 5.30
C SER A 103 12.68 8.97 4.65
N THR A 104 13.33 7.93 5.15
CA THR A 104 12.93 6.56 4.95
C THR A 104 11.62 6.29 5.69
N ASP A 105 10.58 5.80 5.01
CA ASP A 105 9.62 4.80 5.51
C ASP A 105 8.42 4.64 4.57
N GLY A 106 8.00 3.37 4.38
CA GLY A 106 6.84 2.97 3.56
C GLY A 106 5.62 2.66 4.42
N ASN A 107 5.45 3.38 5.52
CA ASN A 107 4.35 3.17 6.47
C ASN A 107 3.15 4.07 6.19
N LEU A 108 3.28 5.03 5.27
CA LEU A 108 2.26 6.03 5.01
C LEU A 108 2.05 6.27 3.52
N TYR A 109 0.79 6.26 3.12
CA TYR A 109 0.33 6.38 1.75
C TYR A 109 -0.70 7.48 1.61
N LYS A 110 -0.63 8.20 0.50
CA LYS A 110 -1.62 9.17 0.06
C LYS A 110 -2.19 8.75 -1.28
N THR A 111 -3.49 8.96 -1.44
CA THR A 111 -4.20 8.66 -2.68
C THR A 111 -4.78 9.92 -3.30
N TYR A 112 -4.76 9.94 -4.63
CA TYR A 112 -5.24 11.06 -5.42
C TYR A 112 -6.08 10.53 -6.59
N PRO A 113 -7.28 11.07 -6.87
CA PRO A 113 -7.96 10.83 -8.12
C PRO A 113 -7.12 11.32 -9.29
N VAL A 114 -7.15 10.56 -10.38
CA VAL A 114 -6.47 10.93 -11.62
C VAL A 114 -7.50 11.41 -12.62
N TYR A 115 -7.29 12.62 -13.13
CA TYR A 115 -8.09 13.24 -14.16
C TYR A 115 -7.38 13.10 -15.50
N ALA A 116 -8.16 12.84 -16.55
CA ALA A 116 -7.72 12.88 -17.92
C ALA A 116 -8.51 13.93 -18.69
N TYR A 117 -7.84 14.63 -19.58
CA TYR A 117 -8.42 15.61 -20.49
C TYR A 117 -7.74 15.52 -21.85
N ARG A 118 -8.52 15.79 -22.90
CA ARG A 118 -8.05 15.99 -24.27
C ARG A 118 -8.76 17.22 -24.83
N SER A 119 -8.07 18.07 -25.57
CA SER A 119 -8.69 19.27 -26.16
C SER A 119 -9.63 18.89 -27.30
N ASP A 120 -9.18 17.96 -28.15
CA ASP A 120 -9.86 17.59 -29.38
C ASP A 120 -9.80 16.07 -29.62
N LYS A 121 -10.74 15.56 -30.42
CA LYS A 121 -10.70 14.17 -30.89
C LYS A 121 -9.42 13.95 -31.71
N GLY A 122 -8.52 13.10 -31.21
CA GLY A 122 -7.23 12.78 -31.85
C GLY A 122 -6.02 13.47 -31.21
N SER A 123 -6.23 14.41 -30.28
CA SER A 123 -5.16 14.95 -29.43
C SER A 123 -4.73 13.95 -28.35
N ALA A 124 -3.50 14.07 -27.87
CA ALA A 124 -2.99 13.22 -26.80
C ALA A 124 -3.69 13.53 -25.46
N TRP A 125 -4.00 12.49 -24.71
CA TRP A 125 -4.55 12.64 -23.36
C TRP A 125 -3.51 13.19 -22.40
N THR A 126 -3.89 14.22 -21.65
CA THR A 126 -3.13 14.75 -20.53
C THR A 126 -3.70 14.20 -19.23
N TYR A 127 -2.82 13.78 -18.32
CA TYR A 127 -3.18 13.20 -17.04
C TYR A 127 -2.61 14.04 -15.89
N LYS A 128 -3.47 14.40 -14.93
CA LYS A 128 -3.05 15.06 -13.69
C LYS A 128 -3.73 14.45 -12.48
N ARG A 129 -3.05 14.48 -11.33
CA ARG A 129 -3.71 14.17 -10.06
C ARG A 129 -4.58 15.34 -9.60
N GLY A 130 -5.64 15.02 -8.87
CA GLY A 130 -6.45 15.98 -8.14
C GLY A 130 -5.90 16.31 -6.76
N ALA A 131 -6.77 16.88 -5.93
CA ALA A 131 -6.54 17.02 -4.51
C ALA A 131 -6.45 15.65 -3.82
N GLU A 132 -5.79 15.61 -2.66
CA GLU A 132 -5.71 14.41 -1.82
C GLU A 132 -7.10 13.89 -1.50
N SER A 133 -7.31 12.59 -1.72
CA SER A 133 -8.59 11.92 -1.48
C SER A 133 -8.59 11.17 -0.16
N ASP A 134 -7.52 10.45 0.11
CA ASP A 134 -7.42 9.56 1.26
C ASP A 134 -5.96 9.39 1.71
N LYS A 135 -5.82 8.94 2.95
CA LYS A 135 -4.54 8.69 3.62
C LYS A 135 -4.61 7.35 4.33
N TYR A 136 -3.63 6.49 4.08
CA TYR A 136 -3.52 5.18 4.68
C TYR A 136 -2.22 5.05 5.47
N ILE A 137 -2.32 4.64 6.73
CA ILE A 137 -1.19 4.28 7.59
C ILE A 137 -1.18 2.76 7.69
N VAL A 138 -0.03 2.15 7.43
CA VAL A 138 0.16 0.71 7.56
C VAL A 138 0.05 0.33 9.05
N ASN A 139 -0.76 -0.69 9.34
CA ASN A 139 -0.98 -1.15 10.71
C ASN A 139 0.33 -1.58 11.38
N TRP A 140 0.34 -1.53 12.72
CA TRP A 140 1.45 -1.99 13.55
C TRP A 140 2.80 -1.31 13.26
N GLN A 141 2.75 -0.10 12.68
CA GLN A 141 3.93 0.66 12.25
C GLN A 141 4.81 -0.07 11.23
N ALA A 142 4.26 -1.10 10.59
CA ALA A 142 4.98 -1.87 9.60
C ALA A 142 5.36 -0.98 8.41
N LYS A 143 6.48 -1.31 7.80
CA LYS A 143 7.03 -0.62 6.64
C LYS A 143 6.80 -1.46 5.40
N THR A 144 6.78 -0.79 4.26
CA THR A 144 6.66 -1.44 2.96
C THR A 144 7.74 -0.97 2.02
N ARG A 145 8.14 -1.81 1.05
CA ARG A 145 9.09 -1.46 -0.01
C ARG A 145 8.88 -2.36 -1.21
N PHE A 146 9.26 -1.93 -2.41
CA PHE A 146 9.38 -2.88 -3.51
C PHE A 146 10.55 -3.85 -3.26
N SER A 147 10.45 -5.07 -3.78
CA SER A 147 11.48 -6.10 -3.60
C SER A 147 12.88 -5.69 -4.08
N ASN A 148 12.96 -4.76 -5.05
CA ASN A 148 14.19 -4.21 -5.61
C ASN A 148 14.71 -2.95 -4.88
N GLN A 149 13.99 -2.44 -3.88
CA GLN A 149 14.40 -1.28 -3.10
C GLN A 149 15.18 -1.71 -1.86
N ALA A 150 16.17 -0.90 -1.47
CA ALA A 150 16.87 -1.08 -0.20
C ALA A 150 15.91 -0.97 0.99
N LYS A 151 16.28 -1.58 2.11
CA LYS A 151 15.53 -1.43 3.36
C LYS A 151 15.39 0.05 3.70
N ASP A 152 14.20 0.42 4.17
CA ASP A 152 13.81 1.78 4.55
C ASP A 152 13.73 2.77 3.34
N SER A 153 14.12 2.36 2.14
CA SER A 153 13.99 3.17 0.91
C SER A 153 12.66 2.91 0.18
N ALA A 154 11.56 3.38 0.77
CA ALA A 154 10.21 3.07 0.28
C ALA A 154 9.63 4.15 -0.64
N TYR A 155 10.27 4.46 -1.76
CA TYR A 155 9.66 5.31 -2.77
C TYR A 155 8.71 4.49 -3.63
N ILE A 156 7.47 4.34 -3.19
CA ILE A 156 6.45 3.60 -3.95
C ILE A 156 5.49 4.59 -4.59
N SER A 157 5.37 4.52 -5.92
CA SER A 157 4.34 5.19 -6.70
C SER A 157 3.59 4.16 -7.53
N ILE A 158 2.27 4.13 -7.39
CA ILE A 158 1.38 3.20 -8.06
C ILE A 158 0.29 4.02 -8.76
N LEU A 159 0.14 3.83 -10.06
CA LEU A 159 -0.92 4.42 -10.85
C LEU A 159 -1.84 3.30 -11.33
N MET A 160 -3.07 3.31 -10.84
CA MET A 160 -4.14 2.42 -11.29
C MET A 160 -5.10 3.27 -12.10
N TYR A 161 -5.29 2.97 -13.37
CA TYR A 161 -6.17 3.78 -14.22
C TYR A 161 -6.88 2.96 -15.28
N ARG A 162 -8.00 3.50 -15.72
CA ARG A 162 -8.80 3.02 -16.84
C ARG A 162 -8.62 3.97 -18.00
N HIS A 163 -8.10 3.49 -19.11
CA HIS A 163 -7.91 4.30 -20.30
C HIS A 163 -9.26 4.87 -20.77
N PRO A 164 -9.40 6.20 -20.98
CA PRO A 164 -10.69 6.84 -21.23
C PRO A 164 -11.34 6.42 -22.56
N GLU A 165 -10.53 6.10 -23.58
CA GLU A 165 -11.05 5.66 -24.89
C GLU A 165 -11.28 4.15 -25.00
N THR A 166 -10.29 3.33 -24.63
CA THR A 166 -10.37 1.87 -24.80
C THR A 166 -11.07 1.18 -23.63
N GLY A 167 -11.22 1.86 -22.49
CA GLY A 167 -11.75 1.28 -21.27
C GLY A 167 -10.83 0.26 -20.59
N GLN A 168 -9.61 0.06 -21.11
CA GLN A 168 -8.63 -0.89 -20.59
C GLN A 168 -8.11 -0.42 -19.24
N LEU A 169 -8.10 -1.32 -18.26
CA LEU A 169 -7.46 -1.09 -16.96
C LEU A 169 -5.95 -1.32 -17.07
N ASP A 170 -5.14 -0.53 -16.40
CA ASP A 170 -3.69 -0.71 -16.36
C ASP A 170 -3.16 -0.26 -14.99
N ILE A 171 -2.16 -0.99 -14.49
CA ILE A 171 -1.46 -0.68 -13.26
C ILE A 171 0.01 -0.46 -13.60
N ARG A 172 0.49 0.71 -13.22
CA ARG A 172 1.87 1.13 -13.39
C ARG A 172 2.51 1.39 -12.04
N THR A 173 3.76 1.02 -11.91
CA THR A 173 4.53 1.21 -10.67
C THR A 173 5.88 1.84 -10.96
N ASP A 174 6.36 2.69 -10.07
CA ASP A 174 7.69 3.28 -10.18
C ASP A 174 8.32 3.48 -8.79
N THR A 175 9.66 3.48 -8.75
CA THR A 175 10.44 3.75 -7.54
C THR A 175 10.72 5.24 -7.32
N SER A 176 10.05 6.12 -8.06
CA SER A 176 10.17 7.58 -7.98
C SER A 176 8.80 8.22 -7.80
N ARG A 177 8.76 9.35 -7.06
CA ARG A 177 7.52 10.09 -6.81
C ARG A 177 7.25 11.06 -7.95
N PHE A 178 6.03 10.97 -8.51
CA PHE A 178 5.54 11.92 -9.51
C PHE A 178 4.88 13.12 -8.84
N GLY A 179 5.02 14.28 -9.50
CA GLY A 179 4.36 15.53 -9.12
C GLY A 179 2.88 15.56 -9.50
N ASP A 180 2.38 16.74 -9.91
CA ASP A 180 0.99 16.90 -10.32
C ASP A 180 0.68 16.27 -11.69
N ASN A 181 1.67 16.28 -12.59
CA ASN A 181 1.56 15.74 -13.93
C ASN A 181 1.88 14.25 -13.93
N LEU A 182 0.89 13.45 -14.32
CA LEU A 182 0.99 11.99 -14.41
C LEU A 182 1.07 11.50 -15.86
N THR A 183 1.11 12.41 -16.83
CA THR A 183 1.17 12.08 -18.26
C THR A 183 2.43 11.29 -18.59
N ASP A 184 3.57 11.67 -18.00
CA ASP A 184 4.82 10.93 -18.15
C ASP A 184 4.71 9.50 -17.60
N PHE A 185 4.07 9.33 -16.44
CA PHE A 185 3.86 8.01 -15.85
C PHE A 185 3.01 7.12 -16.77
N VAL A 186 1.92 7.65 -17.34
CA VAL A 186 1.08 6.94 -18.32
C VAL A 186 1.84 6.58 -19.60
N ASN A 187 2.79 7.42 -20.01
CA ASN A 187 3.59 7.26 -21.23
C ASN A 187 4.88 6.46 -21.05
N ASN A 188 4.99 5.65 -19.99
CA ASN A 188 6.20 4.86 -19.68
C ASN A 188 7.45 5.71 -19.41
N LYS A 189 7.31 6.87 -18.77
CA LYS A 189 8.45 7.67 -18.33
C LYS A 189 8.50 7.71 -16.81
N ASN A 190 9.71 7.83 -16.25
CA ASN A 190 9.90 8.08 -14.82
C ASN A 190 9.59 9.55 -14.46
N SER A 191 9.72 9.91 -13.19
CA SER A 191 9.48 11.28 -12.73
C SER A 191 10.43 12.34 -13.30
N ALA A 192 11.56 11.92 -13.89
CA ALA A 192 12.52 12.78 -14.58
C ALA A 192 12.26 12.89 -16.10
N GLY A 193 11.17 12.28 -16.61
CA GLY A 193 10.81 12.30 -18.03
C GLY A 193 11.61 11.34 -18.91
N VAL A 194 12.43 10.46 -18.32
CA VAL A 194 13.23 9.46 -19.02
C VAL A 194 12.33 8.27 -19.35
N VAL A 195 12.33 7.84 -20.62
CA VAL A 195 11.59 6.67 -21.08
C VAL A 195 12.15 5.43 -20.39
N GLN A 196 11.27 4.71 -19.70
CA GLN A 196 11.55 3.41 -19.12
C GLN A 196 11.14 2.32 -20.09
N SER A 197 11.78 1.15 -19.97
CA SER A 197 11.32 -0.01 -20.71
C SER A 197 9.88 -0.33 -20.28
N ALA A 198 9.01 -0.70 -21.22
CA ALA A 198 7.61 -1.02 -20.89
C ALA A 198 7.50 -2.14 -19.84
N GLY A 199 8.52 -2.97 -19.71
CA GLY A 199 8.64 -3.98 -18.67
C GLY A 199 8.81 -3.39 -17.27
N GLU A 200 9.54 -2.29 -17.08
CA GLU A 200 9.83 -1.79 -15.71
C GLU A 200 8.58 -1.27 -15.00
N GLN A 201 7.67 -0.57 -15.68
CA GLN A 201 6.48 -0.02 -15.03
C GLN A 201 5.25 -0.94 -15.09
N ARG A 202 5.16 -1.84 -16.08
CA ARG A 202 4.02 -2.76 -16.30
C ARG A 202 4.33 -4.21 -15.97
N GLN A 203 5.38 -4.49 -15.22
CA GLN A 203 5.62 -5.82 -14.67
C GLN A 203 4.85 -6.03 -13.38
N GLN A 204 4.56 -7.29 -13.09
CA GLN A 204 4.10 -7.66 -11.76
C GLN A 204 5.12 -7.19 -10.72
N ARG A 205 4.68 -6.42 -9.72
CA ARG A 205 5.53 -5.98 -8.62
C ARG A 205 5.23 -6.74 -7.36
N GLU A 206 6.28 -7.04 -6.63
CA GLU A 206 6.22 -7.57 -5.27
C GLU A 206 6.53 -6.43 -4.29
N ILE A 207 5.63 -6.24 -3.33
CA ILE A 207 5.77 -5.29 -2.23
C ILE A 207 6.00 -6.09 -0.95
N CYS A 208 7.16 -5.88 -0.34
CA CYS A 208 7.48 -6.43 0.96
C CYS A 208 6.73 -5.65 2.04
N VAL A 209 6.25 -6.35 3.07
CA VAL A 209 5.78 -5.75 4.33
C VAL A 209 6.67 -6.29 5.43
N TYR A 210 7.26 -5.40 6.23
CA TYR A 210 8.24 -5.78 7.24
C TYR A 210 8.21 -4.85 8.44
N ASP A 211 8.74 -5.34 9.56
CA ASP A 211 9.00 -4.58 10.78
C ASP A 211 10.30 -5.10 11.41
N ASP A 212 11.05 -4.21 12.05
CA ASP A 212 12.35 -4.52 12.64
C ASP A 212 12.26 -5.46 13.86
N GLY A 213 11.09 -5.54 14.50
CA GLY A 213 10.83 -6.38 15.68
C GLY A 213 10.27 -7.77 15.35
N TRP A 214 9.95 -8.07 14.08
CA TRP A 214 9.36 -9.35 13.71
C TRP A 214 10.43 -10.42 13.43
N MET A 215 10.23 -11.59 14.03
CA MET A 215 11.14 -12.72 13.86
C MET A 215 11.16 -13.25 12.42
N PRO A 216 12.30 -13.77 11.95
CA PRO A 216 12.39 -14.46 10.67
C PRO A 216 11.49 -15.71 10.67
N GLY A 217 10.65 -15.83 9.65
CA GLY A 217 9.66 -16.90 9.48
C GLY A 217 9.04 -16.84 8.09
N GLU A 218 7.96 -17.58 7.83
CA GLU A 218 7.24 -17.49 6.55
C GLU A 218 6.75 -16.05 6.31
N ARG A 219 7.40 -15.36 5.36
CA ARG A 219 7.03 -14.02 4.93
C ARG A 219 5.99 -14.11 3.81
N LEU A 220 4.98 -13.28 3.92
CA LEU A 220 4.01 -12.98 2.88
C LEU A 220 4.40 -11.67 2.18
N SER A 221 4.06 -11.56 0.91
CA SER A 221 4.21 -10.32 0.14
C SER A 221 2.96 -10.04 -0.66
N ILE A 222 2.80 -8.77 -1.02
CA ILE A 222 1.68 -8.32 -1.84
C ILE A 222 2.17 -8.18 -3.27
N PHE A 223 1.44 -8.82 -4.17
CA PHE A 223 1.72 -8.81 -5.59
C PHE A 223 0.69 -7.94 -6.30
N LEU A 224 1.20 -7.00 -7.10
CA LEU A 224 0.43 -6.14 -8.00
C LEU A 224 0.66 -6.61 -9.42
N ARG A 225 -0.38 -7.12 -10.08
CA ARG A 225 -0.37 -7.40 -11.52
C ARG A 225 -0.46 -6.09 -12.31
N SER A 226 -0.02 -6.10 -13.56
CA SER A 226 -0.20 -4.94 -14.45
C SER A 226 -1.62 -4.78 -15.00
N HIS A 227 -2.42 -5.85 -14.98
CA HIS A 227 -3.80 -5.81 -15.41
C HIS A 227 -4.66 -6.85 -14.69
N ALA A 228 -5.89 -6.48 -14.32
CA ALA A 228 -6.96 -7.41 -13.98
C ALA A 228 -8.34 -6.77 -14.21
N GLY A 229 -9.36 -7.58 -14.50
CA GLY A 229 -10.75 -7.10 -14.61
C GLY A 229 -11.40 -6.74 -13.27
N SER A 230 -10.73 -7.03 -12.15
CA SER A 230 -11.24 -6.92 -10.79
C SER A 230 -10.11 -6.57 -9.83
N ALA A 231 -10.44 -6.38 -8.54
CA ALA A 231 -9.46 -6.18 -7.47
C ALA A 231 -8.48 -7.36 -7.27
N ASP A 232 -8.64 -8.47 -8.00
CA ASP A 232 -7.69 -9.60 -8.02
C ASP A 232 -6.34 -9.25 -8.65
N ALA A 233 -6.20 -8.04 -9.22
CA ALA A 233 -4.89 -7.46 -9.54
C ALA A 233 -3.96 -7.41 -8.32
N VAL A 234 -4.52 -7.32 -7.11
CA VAL A 234 -3.81 -7.31 -5.84
C VAL A 234 -4.02 -8.64 -5.13
N PHE A 235 -2.96 -9.42 -4.95
CA PHE A 235 -3.03 -10.69 -4.22
C PHE A 235 -1.89 -10.85 -3.22
N ILE A 236 -2.16 -11.65 -2.19
CA ILE A 236 -1.15 -11.99 -1.17
C ILE A 236 -0.60 -13.36 -1.54
N GLY A 237 0.71 -13.50 -1.52
CA GLY A 237 1.40 -14.76 -1.72
C GLY A 237 2.58 -14.91 -0.79
N ASN A 238 3.25 -16.06 -0.86
CA ASN A 238 4.53 -16.24 -0.20
C ASN A 238 5.55 -15.26 -0.80
N ALA A 239 6.36 -14.65 0.07
CA ALA A 239 7.42 -13.76 -0.35
C ALA A 239 8.42 -14.52 -1.25
N THR A 240 8.89 -13.83 -2.28
CA THR A 240 9.89 -14.31 -3.22
C THR A 240 11.12 -13.39 -3.18
N GLY A 241 12.25 -13.88 -3.72
CA GLY A 241 13.45 -13.08 -3.97
C GLY A 241 13.79 -12.09 -2.85
N GLY A 242 13.81 -10.79 -3.19
CA GLY A 242 14.22 -9.68 -2.32
C GLY A 242 13.29 -9.33 -1.15
N CYS A 243 12.13 -9.97 -1.01
CA CYS A 243 11.25 -9.84 0.16
C CYS A 243 11.35 -11.01 1.14
N ALA A 244 12.03 -12.10 0.78
CA ALA A 244 12.19 -13.26 1.66
C ALA A 244 13.04 -12.93 2.91
N ASP A 245 14.01 -12.02 2.75
CA ASP A 245 14.92 -11.55 3.81
C ASP A 245 14.49 -10.21 4.44
N ALA A 246 13.29 -9.70 4.10
CA ALA A 246 12.79 -8.39 4.54
C ALA A 246 12.32 -8.39 6.00
#